data_AF-A0A7W1JI85-F1
#
_entry.id   AF-A0A7W1JI85-F1
#
_cell.length_a   1.000
_cell.length_b   1.000
_cell.length_c   1.000
_cell.angle_alpha   90.00
_cell.angle_beta   90.00
_cell.angle_gamma   90.00
#
_symmetry.space_group_name_H-M   'P 1'
#
loop_
_entity.id
_entity.type
_entity.pdbx_description
1 polymer ?
#
loop_
_entity_poly.entity_id
_entity_poly.type
_entity_poly.pdbx_seq_one_letter_code
_entity_poly.pdbx_strand_id
1 'polypeptide(L)'
;MRELVIRVEHAKQRSDLLSFLREQRANPRQLDECSIALDLDDGDCPPLATLVAALDDWRARAHAGEAVLELDGETRILRTEI
;
A
#
# COMPACT_ATOMS: atom_id res chain seq x y z
N MET A 1 1.20 14.94 -9.65
CA MET A 1 0.37 13.98 -8.94
C MET A 1 0.90 12.61 -9.25
N ARG A 2 1.77 12.12 -8.37
CA ARG A 2 2.31 10.76 -8.39
C ARG A 2 1.39 9.89 -7.57
N GLU A 3 0.72 8.95 -8.22
CA GLU A 3 -0.19 8.01 -7.56
C GLU A 3 0.52 6.67 -7.35
N LEU A 4 0.56 6.21 -6.11
CA LEU A 4 1.00 4.86 -5.76
C LEU A 4 -0.23 3.96 -5.67
N VAL A 5 -0.29 2.92 -6.50
CA VAL A 5 -1.33 1.90 -6.45
C VAL A 5 -0.78 0.68 -5.73
N ILE A 6 -1.52 0.21 -4.73
CA ILE A 6 -1.20 -0.97 -3.93
C ILE A 6 -2.27 -2.02 -4.19
N ARG A 7 -1.87 -3.18 -4.70
CA ARG A 7 -2.75 -4.34 -4.89
C ARG A 7 -2.41 -5.43 -3.89
N VAL A 8 -3.45 -6.04 -3.33
CA VAL A 8 -3.36 -7.14 -2.35
C VAL A 8 -4.19 -8.32 -2.85
N GLU A 9 -4.08 -9.47 -2.19
CA GLU A 9 -4.67 -10.72 -2.68
C GLU A 9 -6.20 -10.73 -2.50
N HIS A 10 -6.69 -10.19 -1.38
CA HIS A 10 -8.10 -10.31 -0.99
C HIS A 10 -8.69 -9.03 -0.38
N ALA A 11 -10.02 -8.86 -0.51
CA ALA A 11 -10.78 -7.71 -0.02
C ALA A 11 -10.61 -7.41 1.48
N LYS A 12 -10.38 -8.45 2.29
CA LYS A 12 -10.09 -8.30 3.72
C LYS A 12 -8.77 -7.55 3.93
N GLN A 13 -7.69 -8.02 3.31
CA GLN A 13 -6.37 -7.37 3.37
C GLN A 13 -6.45 -5.92 2.89
N ARG A 14 -7.26 -5.63 1.86
CA ARG A 14 -7.45 -4.27 1.38
C ARG A 14 -8.12 -3.39 2.44
N SER A 15 -9.12 -3.90 3.14
CA SER A 15 -9.81 -3.17 4.22
C SER A 15 -8.88 -2.92 5.43
N ASP A 16 -8.07 -3.91 5.80
CA ASP A 16 -7.04 -3.78 6.84
C ASP A 16 -5.97 -2.75 6.42
N LEU A 17 -5.48 -2.83 5.18
CA LEU A 17 -4.49 -1.90 4.62
C LEU A 17 -5.00 -0.46 4.57
N LEU A 18 -6.26 -0.26 4.19
CA LEU A 18 -6.88 1.06 4.13
C LEU A 18 -6.95 1.71 5.51
N SER A 19 -7.19 0.92 6.55
CA SER A 19 -7.19 1.39 7.93
C SER A 19 -5.77 1.75 8.38
N PHE A 20 -4.80 0.86 8.13
CA PHE A 20 -3.39 1.07 8.43
C PHE A 20 -2.83 2.35 7.78
N LEU A 21 -3.09 2.57 6.50
CA LEU A 21 -2.60 3.74 5.77
C LEU A 21 -3.16 5.06 6.32
N ARG A 22 -4.43 5.06 6.76
CA ARG A 22 -5.02 6.23 7.43
C ARG A 22 -4.35 6.52 8.78
N GLU A 23 -3.97 5.47 9.53
CA GLU A 23 -3.20 5.63 10.77
C GLU A 23 -1.81 6.23 10.52
N GLN A 24 -1.22 5.94 9.35
CA GLN A 24 0.03 6.54 8.89
C GLN A 24 -0.13 7.96 8.32
N ARG A 25 -1.32 8.57 8.46
CA ARG A 25 -1.68 9.88 7.88
C ARG A 25 -1.59 9.95 6.36
N ALA A 26 -1.51 8.80 5.70
CA ALA A 26 -1.69 8.74 4.27
C ALA A 26 -3.19 8.87 3.97
N ASN A 27 -3.54 9.42 2.80
CA ASN A 27 -4.92 9.58 2.35
C ASN A 27 -5.28 8.50 1.31
N PRO A 28 -5.52 7.24 1.72
CA PRO A 28 -5.83 6.15 0.79
C PRO A 28 -7.24 6.27 0.21
N ARG A 29 -7.32 6.05 -1.09
CA ARG A 29 -8.57 5.89 -1.84
C ARG A 29 -8.70 4.45 -2.31
N GLN A 30 -9.83 3.83 -2.02
CA GLN A 30 -10.16 2.53 -2.61
C GLN A 30 -10.36 2.69 -4.13
N LEU A 31 -9.67 1.88 -4.93
CA LEU A 31 -9.88 1.80 -6.37
C LEU A 31 -10.85 0.68 -6.74
N ASP A 32 -10.63 -0.52 -6.18
CA ASP A 32 -11.45 -1.70 -6.44
C ASP A 32 -11.53 -2.65 -5.22
N GLU A 33 -11.88 -3.91 -5.44
CA GLU A 33 -12.01 -4.92 -4.38
C GLU A 33 -10.67 -5.26 -3.70
N CYS A 34 -9.56 -5.17 -4.43
CA CYS A 34 -8.23 -5.56 -4.00
C CYS A 34 -7.16 -4.47 -4.17
N SER A 35 -7.52 -3.27 -4.62
CA SER A 35 -6.58 -2.17 -4.88
C SER A 35 -6.89 -0.88 -4.14
N ILE A 36 -5.84 -0.17 -3.73
CA ILE A 36 -5.87 1.14 -3.08
C ILE A 36 -4.91 2.08 -3.83
N ALA A 37 -5.29 3.34 -3.98
CA ALA A 37 -4.43 4.42 -4.45
C ALA A 37 -4.04 5.36 -3.31
N LEU A 38 -2.82 5.90 -3.40
CA LEU A 38 -2.28 6.96 -2.55
C LEU A 38 -1.74 8.09 -3.42
N ASP A 39 -2.10 9.33 -3.10
CA ASP A 39 -1.41 10.49 -3.67
C ASP A 39 -0.12 10.73 -2.87
N LEU A 40 1.03 10.60 -3.53
CA LEU A 40 2.35 10.85 -2.93
C LEU A 40 2.73 12.33 -2.91
N ASP A 41 2.02 13.18 -3.65
CA ASP A 41 2.25 14.63 -3.63
C ASP A 41 1.36 15.35 -2.60
N ASP A 42 0.52 14.60 -1.88
CA ASP A 42 -0.27 15.11 -0.76
C ASP A 42 0.65 15.49 0.42
N GLY A 43 0.44 16.68 1.00
CA GLY A 43 1.37 17.29 1.96
C GLY A 43 1.50 16.53 3.29
N ASP A 44 0.51 15.71 3.63
CA ASP A 44 0.51 14.85 4.81
C ASP A 44 1.02 13.43 4.52
N CYS A 45 1.26 13.09 3.25
CA CYS A 45 1.69 11.77 2.83
C CYS A 45 3.16 11.50 3.23
N PRO A 46 3.45 10.37 3.90
CA PRO A 46 4.82 10.01 4.23
C PRO A 46 5.69 9.79 2.98
N PRO A 47 7.03 9.94 3.09
CA PRO A 47 7.93 9.64 1.99
C PRO A 47 7.77 8.20 1.48
N LEU A 48 7.93 7.99 0.17
CA LEU A 48 7.76 6.68 -0.47
C LEU A 48 8.58 5.56 0.21
N ALA A 49 9.83 5.84 0.61
CA ALA A 49 10.66 4.86 1.30
C ALA A 49 10.07 4.43 2.66
N THR A 50 9.48 5.39 3.40
CA THR A 50 8.80 5.13 4.67
C THR A 50 7.52 4.32 4.44
N LEU A 51 6.75 4.64 3.40
CA LEU A 51 5.56 3.87 3.02
C LEU A 51 5.92 2.43 2.65
N VAL A 52 6.95 2.22 1.82
CA VAL A 52 7.39 0.87 1.42
C VAL A 52 7.79 0.04 2.64
N ALA A 53 8.55 0.61 3.58
CA ALA A 53 8.92 -0.08 4.81
C ALA A 53 7.72 -0.39 5.72
N ALA A 54 6.80 0.58 5.86
CA ALA A 54 5.57 0.42 6.64
C ALA A 54 4.65 -0.66 6.02
N LEU A 55 4.56 -0.70 4.70
CA LEU A 55 3.78 -1.70 3.97
C LEU A 55 4.34 -3.11 4.12
N ASP A 56 5.68 -3.27 4.13
CA ASP A 56 6.28 -4.59 4.34
C ASP A 56 6.06 -5.09 5.78
N ASP A 57 6.17 -4.22 6.79
CA ASP A 57 5.84 -4.55 8.18
C ASP A 57 4.36 -4.90 8.35
N TRP A 58 3.46 -4.11 7.76
CA TRP A 58 2.02 -4.42 7.73
C TRP A 58 1.76 -5.77 7.08
N ARG A 59 2.37 -6.05 5.92
CA ARG A 59 2.21 -7.29 5.16
C ARG A 59 2.63 -8.49 6.00
N ALA A 60 3.77 -8.39 6.69
CA ALA A 60 4.26 -9.42 7.59
C ALA A 60 3.29 -9.69 8.76
N ARG A 61 2.72 -8.64 9.36
CA ARG A 61 1.75 -8.75 10.47
C ARG A 61 0.38 -9.27 10.02
N ALA A 62 -0.06 -8.87 8.84
CA ALA A 62 -1.34 -9.26 8.25
C ALA A 62 -1.28 -10.66 7.60
N HIS A 63 -0.11 -11.30 7.59
CA HIS A 63 0.16 -12.56 6.87
C HIS A 63 -0.26 -12.49 5.40
N ALA A 64 -0.07 -11.33 4.76
CA ALA A 64 -0.28 -11.18 3.33
C ALA A 64 0.92 -11.76 2.57
N GLY A 65 0.67 -12.67 1.63
CA GLY A 65 1.72 -13.35 0.88
C GLY A 65 2.47 -12.36 0.01
N GLU A 66 1.72 -11.61 -0.80
CA GLU A 66 2.27 -10.62 -1.73
C GLU A 66 1.49 -9.30 -1.68
N ALA A 67 2.21 -8.20 -1.83
CA ALA A 67 1.63 -6.88 -2.12
C ALA A 67 2.34 -6.28 -3.34
N VAL A 68 1.55 -5.83 -4.31
CA VAL A 68 2.08 -5.23 -5.54
C VAL A 68 1.98 -3.73 -5.44
N LEU A 69 3.09 -3.03 -5.59
CA LEU A 69 3.21 -1.58 -5.62
C LEU A 69 3.43 -1.15 -7.07
N GLU A 70 2.60 -0.23 -7.56
CA GLU A 70 2.71 0.34 -8.90
C GLU A 70 2.81 1.86 -8.79
N LEU A 71 3.88 2.44 -9.32
CA LEU A 71 4.15 3.88 -9.31
C LEU A 71 4.71 4.29 -10.69
N ASP A 72 4.06 5.24 -11.36
CA ASP A 72 4.50 5.76 -12.65
C ASP A 72 4.77 4.67 -13.72
N GLY A 73 4.01 3.56 -13.67
CA GLY A 73 4.16 2.40 -14.56
C GLY A 73 5.26 1.42 -14.15
N GLU A 74 6.01 1.72 -13.08
CA GLU A 74 6.97 0.80 -12.47
C GLU A 74 6.27 -0.08 -11.44
N THR A 75 6.43 -1.40 -11.56
CA THR A 75 5.82 -2.37 -10.65
C THR A 75 6.88 -3.01 -9.75
N ARG A 76 6.63 -3.00 -8.44
CA ARG A 76 7.45 -3.65 -7.42
C ARG A 76 6.59 -4.61 -6.60
N ILE A 77 7.07 -5.84 -6.44
CA ILE A 77 6.39 -6.86 -5.66
C ILE A 77 7.08 -6.97 -4.30
N LEU A 78 6.31 -6.79 -3.23
CA LEU A 78 6.72 -7.10 -1.86
C LEU A 78 6.24 -8.52 -1.54
N ARG A 79 7.18 -9.40 -1.22
CA ARG A 79 6.91 -10.80 -0.84
C ARG A 79 7.86 -11.21 0.27
N THR A 80 7.43 -12.11 1.15
CA THR A 80 8.36 -12.72 2.11
C THR A 80 9.16 -13.78 1.37
N GLU A 81 10.48 -13.61 1.30
CA GLU A 81 11.37 -14.72 0.96
C GLU A 81 11.42 -15.63 2.19
N ILE A 82 10.87 -16.84 2.04
CA ILE A 82 10.78 -17.88 3.07
C ILE A 82 12.12 -18.60 3.20
#